data_AF-A0A2W1UD82-F1
#
_entry.id   AF-A0A2W1UD82-F1
#
_cell.length_a   1.000
_cell.length_b   1.000
_cell.length_c   1.000
_cell.angle_alpha   90.00
_cell.angle_beta   90.00
_cell.angle_gamma   90.00
#
_symmetry.space_group_name_H-M   'P 1'
#
loop_
_entity.id
_entity.type
_entity.pdbx_description
1 polymer ?
#
loop_
_entity_poly.entity_id
_entity_poly.type
_entity_poly.pdbx_seq_one_letter_code
_entity_poly.pdbx_strand_id
1 'polypeptide(L)'
;MGLHLSSIWELVNTSEPYPEALPILMAHLEQGGYPSRVMEGIGRALAVKPAVKYWDRLVASYRNATDEGAREGAAVALAACVTKQHIGDLIALTRERGEFDEDPIYFLKRIMRLGGDEGRDFVASLVDDRRLGKEVTALTKRARKGVEEPPRT
;
A
#
# COMPACT_ATOMS: atom_id res chain seq x y z
N MET A 1 9.52 -5.01 28.44
CA MET A 1 8.18 -5.57 28.67
C MET A 1 7.71 -6.12 27.33
N GLY A 2 7.40 -7.42 27.24
CA GLY A 2 6.96 -8.05 25.99
C GLY A 2 5.46 -7.91 25.79
N LEU A 3 5.02 -7.64 24.56
CA LEU A 3 3.60 -7.67 24.21
C LEU A 3 3.13 -9.12 24.17
N HIS A 4 2.20 -9.48 25.06
CA HIS A 4 1.53 -10.77 25.01
C HIS A 4 0.40 -10.68 23.98
N LEU A 5 0.61 -11.28 22.81
CA LEU A 5 -0.36 -11.25 21.72
C LEU A 5 -0.82 -12.68 21.42
N SER A 6 -2.14 -12.88 21.47
CA SER A 6 -2.79 -14.17 21.24
C SER A 6 -2.84 -14.53 19.75
N SER A 7 -2.71 -13.52 18.89
CA SER A 7 -2.76 -13.65 17.43
C SER A 7 -2.21 -12.40 16.73
N ILE A 8 -1.66 -12.58 15.51
CA ILE A 8 -1.29 -11.47 14.61
C ILE A 8 -2.51 -10.56 14.31
N TRP A 9 -3.73 -11.12 14.34
CA TRP A 9 -4.96 -10.37 14.10
C TRP A 9 -5.33 -9.36 15.20
N GLU A 10 -4.79 -9.50 16.41
CA GLU A 10 -4.95 -8.47 17.45
C GLU A 10 -4.10 -7.25 17.11
N LEU A 11 -2.88 -7.45 16.59
CA LEU A 11 -1.96 -6.38 16.18
C LEU A 11 -2.48 -5.55 14.98
N VAL A 12 -3.18 -6.21 14.06
CA VAL A 12 -3.83 -5.55 12.91
C VAL A 12 -5.00 -4.66 13.36
N ASN A 13 -5.59 -4.93 14.54
CA ASN A 13 -6.75 -4.21 15.07
C ASN A 13 -6.42 -3.25 16.23
N THR A 14 -5.18 -3.18 16.72
CA THR A 14 -4.84 -2.23 17.80
C THR A 14 -4.69 -0.81 17.24
N SER A 15 -5.42 0.15 17.82
CA SER A 15 -5.30 1.57 17.48
C SER A 15 -4.02 2.23 18.03
N GLU A 16 -3.30 1.56 18.94
CA GLU A 16 -2.05 2.07 19.49
C GLU A 16 -0.85 1.74 18.57
N PRO A 17 -0.03 2.74 18.21
CA PRO A 17 1.19 2.49 17.46
C PRO A 17 2.15 1.59 18.25
N TYR A 18 2.67 0.55 17.60
CA TYR A 18 3.71 -0.34 18.14
C TYR A 18 5.07 -0.08 17.48
N PRO A 19 5.72 1.07 17.71
CA PRO A 19 6.95 1.45 17.02
C PRO A 19 8.10 0.46 17.23
N GLU A 20 8.11 -0.23 18.38
CA GLU A 20 9.10 -1.27 18.72
C GLU A 20 8.89 -2.58 17.95
N ALA A 21 7.66 -2.88 17.51
CA ALA A 21 7.38 -4.09 16.74
C ALA A 21 7.67 -3.92 15.24
N LEU A 22 7.69 -2.68 14.72
CA LEU A 22 7.97 -2.43 13.30
C LEU A 22 9.30 -3.02 12.79
N PRO A 23 10.46 -2.90 13.48
CA PRO A 23 11.69 -3.55 13.04
C PRO A 23 11.58 -5.08 12.97
N ILE A 24 10.84 -5.69 13.91
CA ILE A 24 10.63 -7.14 13.98
C ILE A 24 9.74 -7.59 12.81
N LEU A 25 8.62 -6.91 12.59
CA LEU A 25 7.73 -7.18 11.47
C LEU A 25 8.44 -7.03 10.12
N MET A 26 9.27 -5.99 9.96
CA MET A 26 10.06 -5.79 8.75
C MET A 26 11.05 -6.94 8.53
N ALA A 27 11.72 -7.41 9.60
CA ALA A 27 12.63 -8.55 9.50
C ALA A 27 11.89 -9.84 9.08
N HIS A 28 10.69 -10.09 9.60
CA HIS A 28 9.88 -11.24 9.20
C HIS A 28 9.38 -11.14 7.75
N LEU A 29 9.01 -9.94 7.29
CA LEU A 29 8.61 -9.71 5.91
C LEU A 29 9.77 -9.99 4.94
N GLU A 30 10.99 -9.58 5.28
CA GLU A 30 12.18 -9.82 4.46
C GLU A 30 12.65 -11.28 4.49
N GLN A 31 12.58 -11.91 5.67
CA GLN A 31 12.97 -13.31 5.82
C GLN A 31 12.09 -14.22 4.96
N GLY A 32 10.79 -13.92 4.89
CA GLY A 32 9.84 -14.75 4.17
C GLY A 32 9.73 -16.17 4.73
N GLY A 33 9.21 -17.08 3.91
CA GLY A 33 9.08 -18.51 4.23
C GLY A 33 7.87 -18.86 5.11
N TYR A 34 7.04 -17.89 5.48
CA TYR A 34 5.75 -18.14 6.12
C TYR A 34 4.67 -18.46 5.09
N PRO A 35 3.56 -19.13 5.49
CA PRO A 35 2.40 -19.27 4.63
C PRO A 35 1.92 -17.91 4.09
N SER A 36 1.44 -17.89 2.84
CA SER A 36 1.04 -16.66 2.13
C SER A 36 0.16 -15.72 2.96
N ARG A 37 -0.88 -16.26 3.61
CA ARG A 37 -1.77 -15.49 4.48
C ARG A 37 -1.08 -14.87 5.70
N VAL A 38 -0.05 -15.52 6.22
CA VAL A 38 0.78 -14.97 7.32
C VAL A 38 1.66 -13.85 6.81
N MET A 39 2.26 -14.02 5.62
CA MET A 39 3.05 -12.97 4.96
C MET A 39 2.21 -11.71 4.71
N GLU A 40 1.00 -11.88 4.20
CA GLU A 40 0.03 -10.80 4.01
C GLU A 40 -0.29 -10.09 5.34
N GLY A 41 -0.56 -10.87 6.40
CA GLY A 41 -0.83 -10.34 7.74
C GLY A 41 0.33 -9.51 8.31
N ILE A 42 1.57 -9.95 8.12
CA ILE A 42 2.77 -9.20 8.51
C ILE A 42 2.84 -7.86 7.77
N GLY A 43 2.62 -7.85 6.45
CA GLY A 43 2.61 -6.63 5.65
C GLY A 43 1.49 -5.67 6.06
N ARG A 44 0.29 -6.18 6.35
CA ARG A 44 -0.82 -5.35 6.86
C ARG A 44 -0.53 -4.77 8.24
N ALA A 45 0.17 -5.48 9.12
CA ALA A 45 0.62 -4.93 10.40
C ALA A 45 1.68 -3.80 10.22
N LEU A 46 2.44 -3.82 9.12
CA LEU A 46 3.33 -2.72 8.74
C LEU A 46 2.61 -1.53 8.11
N ALA A 47 1.29 -1.61 7.87
CA ALA A 47 0.49 -0.58 7.20
C ALA A 47 0.16 0.63 8.09
N VAL A 48 1.21 1.22 8.67
CA VAL A 48 1.14 2.39 9.57
C VAL A 48 2.12 3.46 9.11
N LYS A 49 1.80 4.74 9.34
CA LYS A 49 2.64 5.87 8.89
C LYS A 49 4.11 5.77 9.31
N PRO A 50 4.46 5.37 10.55
CA PRO A 50 5.87 5.29 10.95
C PRO A 50 6.70 4.25 10.20
N ALA A 51 6.08 3.31 9.47
CA ALA A 51 6.79 2.34 8.65
C ALA A 51 7.52 2.96 7.46
N VAL A 52 7.25 4.24 7.13
CA VAL A 52 7.96 4.98 6.08
C VAL A 52 9.46 5.02 6.27
N LYS A 53 9.96 4.89 7.52
CA LYS A 53 11.40 4.78 7.79
C LYS A 53 12.05 3.53 7.19
N TYR A 54 11.25 2.55 6.77
CA TYR A 54 11.67 1.32 6.09
C TYR A 54 11.30 1.32 4.61
N TRP A 55 11.06 2.50 4.00
CA TRP A 55 10.60 2.64 2.62
C TRP A 55 11.36 1.75 1.63
N ASP A 56 12.68 1.90 1.53
CA ASP A 56 13.50 1.15 0.58
C ASP A 56 13.43 -0.37 0.81
N ARG A 57 13.33 -0.78 2.07
CA ARG A 57 13.18 -2.19 2.46
C ARG A 57 11.82 -2.73 2.02
N LEU A 58 10.74 -1.97 2.21
CA LEU A 58 9.41 -2.33 1.74
C LEU A 58 9.34 -2.40 0.21
N VAL A 59 9.99 -1.47 -0.50
CA VAL A 59 10.10 -1.50 -1.96
C VAL A 59 10.85 -2.75 -2.42
N ALA A 60 11.96 -3.09 -1.78
CA ALA A 60 12.72 -4.29 -2.08
C ALA A 60 11.91 -5.56 -1.80
N SER A 61 11.23 -5.65 -0.65
CA SER A 61 10.32 -6.76 -0.32
C SER A 61 9.21 -6.90 -1.36
N TYR A 62 8.58 -5.79 -1.77
CA TYR A 62 7.55 -5.81 -2.80
C TYR A 62 8.10 -6.34 -4.13
N ARG A 63 9.20 -5.78 -4.64
CA ARG A 63 9.78 -6.18 -5.93
C ARG A 63 10.24 -7.63 -5.96
N ASN A 64 10.88 -8.09 -4.87
CA ASN A 64 11.48 -9.41 -4.78
C ASN A 64 10.53 -10.50 -4.24
N ALA A 65 9.29 -10.15 -3.88
CA ALA A 65 8.33 -11.10 -3.35
C ALA A 65 8.01 -12.21 -4.36
N THR A 66 8.33 -13.44 -3.99
CA THR A 66 8.01 -14.66 -4.75
C THR A 66 6.64 -15.23 -4.39
N ASP A 67 6.12 -14.86 -3.21
CA ASP A 67 4.79 -15.21 -2.72
C ASP A 67 3.81 -14.03 -2.89
N GLU A 68 2.55 -14.34 -3.22
CA GLU A 68 1.48 -13.36 -3.44
C GLU A 68 1.14 -12.58 -2.17
N GLY A 69 0.96 -13.26 -1.03
CA GLY A 69 0.64 -12.61 0.24
C GLY A 69 1.75 -11.67 0.73
N ALA A 70 3.02 -12.04 0.55
CA ALA A 70 4.16 -11.17 0.84
C ALA A 70 4.14 -9.91 -0.04
N ARG A 71 3.83 -10.07 -1.33
CA ARG A 71 3.74 -8.99 -2.29
C ARG A 71 2.59 -8.03 -1.96
N GLU A 72 1.40 -8.58 -1.76
CA GLU A 72 0.20 -7.84 -1.38
C GLU A 72 0.41 -7.10 -0.06
N GLY A 73 0.92 -7.80 0.95
CA GLY A 73 1.22 -7.22 2.26
C GLY A 73 2.19 -6.04 2.17
N ALA A 74 3.26 -6.17 1.38
CA ALA A 74 4.20 -5.08 1.14
C ALA A 74 3.56 -3.91 0.39
N ALA A 75 2.71 -4.18 -0.61
CA ALA A 75 1.97 -3.14 -1.33
C ALA A 75 1.03 -2.35 -0.41
N VAL A 76 0.30 -3.04 0.47
CA VAL A 76 -0.57 -2.40 1.46
C VAL A 76 0.24 -1.54 2.43
N ALA A 77 1.40 -2.03 2.91
CA ALA A 77 2.30 -1.27 3.77
C ALA A 77 2.80 0.02 3.08
N LEU A 78 3.32 -0.10 1.86
CA LEU A 78 3.77 1.04 1.03
C LEU A 78 2.64 2.05 0.84
N ALA A 79 1.45 1.59 0.45
CA ALA A 79 0.28 2.46 0.24
C ALA A 79 -0.17 3.17 1.54
N ALA A 80 0.04 2.58 2.71
CA ALA A 80 -0.35 3.18 3.98
C ALA A 80 0.68 4.20 4.50
N CYS A 81 1.97 3.95 4.31
CA CYS A 81 3.04 4.79 4.85
C CYS A 81 3.58 5.85 3.88
N VAL A 82 3.23 5.77 2.58
CA VAL A 82 3.69 6.71 1.55
C VAL A 82 3.45 8.18 1.93
N THR A 83 4.45 9.01 1.64
CA THR A 83 4.40 10.48 1.79
C THR A 83 4.57 11.14 0.42
N LYS A 84 4.36 12.46 0.34
CA LYS A 84 4.51 13.23 -0.91
C LYS A 84 5.88 13.03 -1.58
N GLN A 85 6.94 12.86 -0.78
CA GLN A 85 8.31 12.68 -1.27
C GLN A 85 8.49 11.37 -2.05
N HIS A 86 7.64 10.36 -1.80
CA HIS A 86 7.77 9.01 -2.36
C HIS A 86 6.76 8.72 -3.47
N ILE A 87 6.04 9.73 -3.96
CA ILE A 87 5.00 9.49 -4.98
C ILE A 87 5.59 9.08 -6.33
N GLY A 88 6.75 9.62 -6.70
CA GLY A 88 7.47 9.19 -7.91
C GLY A 88 7.75 7.68 -7.88
N ASP A 89 8.19 7.16 -6.73
CA ASP A 89 8.44 5.72 -6.55
C ASP A 89 7.15 4.91 -6.69
N LEU A 90 6.04 5.36 -6.10
CA LEU A 90 4.75 4.67 -6.20
C LEU A 90 4.25 4.62 -7.65
N ILE A 91 4.46 5.70 -8.43
CA ILE A 91 4.15 5.75 -9.86
C ILE A 91 5.03 4.76 -10.63
N ALA A 92 6.35 4.74 -10.37
CA ALA A 92 7.27 3.80 -11.00
C ALA A 92 6.88 2.34 -10.72
N LEU A 93 6.61 2.00 -9.45
CA LEU A 93 6.13 0.68 -9.05
C LEU A 93 4.81 0.29 -9.74
N THR A 94 3.91 1.24 -9.95
CA THR A 94 2.65 0.98 -10.66
C THR A 94 2.89 0.61 -12.13
N ARG A 95 3.89 1.23 -12.77
CA ARG A 95 4.29 1.00 -14.17
C ARG A 95 5.10 -0.27 -14.39
N GLU A 96 5.95 -0.64 -13.42
CA GLU A 96 6.84 -1.80 -13.51
C GLU A 96 6.10 -3.14 -13.54
N ARG A 97 4.84 -3.18 -13.10
CA ARG A 97 4.07 -4.42 -12.91
C ARG A 97 3.31 -4.86 -14.15
N GLY A 98 3.15 -6.17 -14.28
CA GLY A 98 2.53 -6.80 -15.44
C GLY A 98 1.01 -6.68 -15.45
N GLU A 99 0.43 -7.06 -16.60
CA GLU A 99 -1.01 -6.99 -16.87
C GLU A 99 -1.89 -7.79 -15.87
N PHE A 100 -1.30 -8.74 -15.15
CA PHE A 100 -2.02 -9.64 -14.22
C PHE A 100 -1.79 -9.36 -12.74
N ASP A 101 -0.96 -8.36 -12.39
CA ASP A 101 -0.70 -8.03 -10.98
C ASP A 101 -1.81 -7.11 -10.42
N GLU A 102 -2.61 -7.56 -9.45
CA GLU A 102 -3.69 -6.74 -8.90
C GLU A 102 -3.21 -5.68 -7.89
N ASP A 103 -2.05 -5.87 -7.25
CA ASP A 103 -1.56 -5.01 -6.16
C ASP A 103 -1.49 -3.51 -6.46
N PRO A 104 -1.15 -3.04 -7.68
CA PRO A 104 -1.02 -1.60 -7.92
C PRO A 104 -2.32 -0.81 -7.77
N ILE A 105 -3.47 -1.49 -7.63
CA ILE A 105 -4.72 -0.87 -7.19
C ILE A 105 -4.56 -0.13 -5.85
N TYR A 106 -3.73 -0.65 -4.93
CA TYR A 106 -3.49 -0.06 -3.61
C TYR A 106 -2.85 1.34 -3.70
N PHE A 107 -2.13 1.60 -4.79
CA PHE A 107 -1.38 2.83 -5.00
C PHE A 107 -2.22 3.96 -5.59
N LEU A 108 -3.21 3.66 -6.42
CA LEU A 108 -3.96 4.66 -7.21
C LEU A 108 -4.52 5.80 -6.38
N LYS A 109 -5.24 5.48 -5.29
CA LYS A 109 -5.85 6.50 -4.42
C LYS A 109 -4.81 7.39 -3.75
N ARG A 110 -3.63 6.84 -3.43
CA ARG A 110 -2.54 7.59 -2.80
C ARG A 110 -1.85 8.49 -3.80
N ILE A 111 -1.60 8.01 -5.01
CA ILE A 111 -1.03 8.79 -6.11
C ILE A 111 -1.93 10.00 -6.42
N MET A 112 -3.24 9.78 -6.59
CA MET A 112 -4.17 10.90 -6.82
C MET A 112 -4.16 11.94 -5.70
N ARG A 113 -4.13 11.49 -4.44
CA ARG A 113 -4.26 12.37 -3.28
C ARG A 113 -2.98 13.16 -2.98
N LEU A 114 -1.81 12.55 -3.16
CA LEU A 114 -0.54 13.13 -2.73
C LEU A 114 0.29 13.67 -3.92
N GLY A 115 0.07 13.16 -5.12
CA GLY A 115 0.79 13.54 -6.34
C GLY A 115 0.29 14.81 -7.04
N GLY A 116 -0.77 15.45 -6.54
CA GLY A 116 -1.29 16.68 -7.15
C GLY A 116 -1.73 16.47 -8.61
N ASP A 117 -1.31 17.37 -9.50
CA ASP A 117 -1.64 17.30 -10.92
C ASP A 117 -0.98 16.09 -11.59
N GLU A 118 0.32 15.86 -11.34
CA GLU A 118 1.06 14.72 -11.87
C GLU A 118 0.41 13.38 -11.50
N GLY A 119 0.00 13.23 -10.24
CA GLY A 119 -0.67 12.01 -9.78
C GLY A 119 -2.04 11.81 -10.44
N ARG A 120 -2.79 12.90 -10.68
CA ARG A 120 -4.08 12.83 -11.38
C ARG A 120 -3.90 12.49 -12.85
N ASP A 121 -2.94 13.11 -13.52
CA ASP A 121 -2.63 12.86 -14.92
C ASP A 121 -2.16 11.42 -15.13
N PHE A 122 -1.29 10.93 -14.25
CA PHE A 122 -0.86 9.53 -14.28
C PHE A 122 -2.05 8.58 -14.13
N VAL A 123 -2.89 8.76 -13.12
CA VAL A 123 -4.04 7.86 -12.92
C VAL A 123 -5.03 7.96 -14.07
N ALA A 124 -5.27 9.16 -14.64
CA ALA A 124 -6.12 9.34 -15.81
C ALA A 124 -5.56 8.61 -17.05
N SER A 125 -4.24 8.56 -17.21
CA SER A 125 -3.60 7.81 -18.31
C SER A 125 -3.85 6.30 -18.27
N LEU A 126 -4.28 5.76 -17.12
CA LEU A 126 -4.56 4.34 -16.91
C LEU A 126 -6.04 3.98 -17.17
N VAL A 127 -6.85 4.86 -17.75
CA VAL A 127 -8.30 4.61 -17.95
C VAL A 127 -8.57 3.44 -18.90
N ASP A 128 -7.73 3.27 -19.93
CA ASP A 128 -7.82 2.19 -20.91
C ASP A 128 -6.91 0.99 -20.55
N ASP A 129 -6.23 1.06 -19.39
CA ASP A 129 -5.43 -0.04 -18.89
C ASP A 129 -6.34 -1.23 -18.59
N ARG A 130 -6.04 -2.40 -19.19
CA ARG A 130 -6.89 -3.61 -19.07
C ARG A 130 -7.00 -4.11 -17.63
N ARG A 131 -6.00 -3.80 -16.79
CA ARG A 131 -5.89 -4.21 -15.40
C ARG A 131 -6.52 -3.18 -14.46
N LEU A 132 -6.27 -1.90 -14.68
CA LEU A 132 -6.63 -0.82 -13.75
C LEU A 132 -7.80 0.07 -14.20
N GLY A 133 -8.20 0.02 -15.48
CA GLY A 133 -9.14 0.95 -16.08
C GLY A 133 -10.51 1.02 -15.40
N LYS A 134 -11.04 -0.13 -14.94
CA LYS A 134 -12.29 -0.18 -14.16
C LYS A 134 -12.19 0.62 -12.86
N GLU A 135 -11.10 0.42 -12.13
CA GLU A 135 -10.85 1.07 -10.84
C GLU A 135 -10.53 2.55 -11.02
N VAL A 136 -9.73 2.91 -12.02
CA VAL A 136 -9.45 4.29 -12.42
C VAL A 136 -10.75 5.04 -12.74
N THR A 137 -11.65 4.41 -13.50
CA THR A 137 -12.96 4.98 -13.85
C THR A 137 -13.80 5.21 -12.59
N ALA A 138 -13.87 4.22 -11.70
CA ALA A 138 -14.60 4.31 -10.44
C ALA A 138 -14.05 5.41 -9.52
N LEU A 139 -12.72 5.49 -9.38
CA LEU A 139 -12.00 6.49 -8.59
C LEU A 139 -12.25 7.91 -9.12
N THR A 140 -12.13 8.11 -10.43
CA THR A 140 -12.31 9.41 -11.08
C THR A 140 -13.76 9.89 -10.97
N LYS A 141 -14.74 8.99 -11.14
CA LYS A 141 -16.17 9.32 -10.98
C LYS A 141 -16.49 9.75 -9.54
N ARG A 142 -15.92 9.08 -8.53
CA ARG A 142 -16.07 9.44 -7.11
C ARG A 142 -15.41 10.79 -6.79
N ALA A 143 -14.23 11.04 -7.33
CA ALA A 143 -13.53 12.31 -7.13
C ALA A 143 -14.33 13.50 -7.67
N ARG A 144 -14.95 13.37 -8.85
CA ARG A 144 -15.84 14.41 -9.42
C ARG A 144 -17.06 14.67 -8.55
N LYS A 145 -17.75 13.62 -8.09
CA LYS A 145 -18.91 13.77 -7.19
C LYS A 145 -18.58 14.46 -5.86
N GLY A 146 -17.41 14.19 -5.28
CA GLY A 146 -16.97 14.83 -4.04
C GLY A 146 -16.60 16.30 -4.17
N VAL A 147 -16.38 16.80 -5.39
CA VAL A 147 -16.20 18.24 -5.69
C VAL A 147 -17.56 18.94 -5.86
N GLU A 148 -18.60 18.19 -6.26
CA GLU A 148 -19.94 18.70 -6.54
C GLU A 148 -20.85 18.74 -5.30
N GLU A 149 -20.58 17.92 -4.27
CA GLU A 149 -21.32 17.99 -3.00
C GLU A 149 -20.75 19.11 -2.09
N PRO A 150 -21.53 20.15 -1.75
CA PRO A 150 -21.09 21.17 -0.80
C PRO A 150 -20.88 20.55 0.60
N PRO A 151 -20.00 21.12 1.44
CA PRO A 151 -19.71 20.58 2.76
C PRO A 151 -21.01 20.50 3.56
N ARG A 152 -21.31 19.31 4.11
CA ARG A 152 -22.40 19.13 5.07
C ARG A 152 -22.05 19.95 6.32
N THR A 153 -22.75 21.08 6.48
CA THR A 153 -22.81 21.91 7.69
C THR A 153 -23.34 21.14 8.88
#